data_AF-A0A3N0EDG1-F1
#
_entry.id   AF-A0A3N0EDG1-F1
#
_cell.length_a   1.000
_cell.length_b   1.000
_cell.length_c   1.000
_cell.angle_alpha   90.00
_cell.angle_beta   90.00
_cell.angle_gamma   90.00
#
_symmetry.space_group_name_H-M   'P 1'
#
loop_
_entity.id
_entity.type
_entity.pdbx_description
1 polymer ?
#
loop_
_entity_poly.entity_id
_entity_poly.type
_entity_poly.pdbx_seq_one_letter_code
_entity_poly.pdbx_strand_id
1 'polypeptide(L)' 'MKTPEFRKSSYSNQNQNCVEVADLDSGAAVRDTQNRAAGHLEFSTAEWRAFIDSVKGEQL' A
#
# COMPACT_ATOMS: atom_id res chain seq x y z
N MET A 1 9.31 -15.95 -8.89
CA MET A 1 8.92 -14.84 -7.99
C MET A 1 8.13 -13.85 -8.82
N LYS A 2 6.89 -13.56 -8.45
CA LYS A 2 6.06 -12.58 -9.16
C LYS A 2 6.50 -11.19 -8.70
N THR A 3 6.83 -10.31 -9.62
CA THR A 3 7.12 -8.91 -9.29
C THR A 3 5.81 -8.26 -8.81
N PRO A 4 5.81 -7.50 -7.70
CA PRO A 4 4.61 -6.81 -7.24
C PRO A 4 4.10 -5.84 -8.31
N GLU A 5 2.83 -5.92 -8.66
CA GLU A 5 2.19 -4.98 -9.57
C GLU A 5 1.62 -3.81 -8.75
N PHE A 6 2.36 -2.70 -8.73
CA PHE A 6 1.98 -1.51 -7.95
C PHE A 6 0.95 -0.66 -8.69
N ARG A 7 -0.16 -0.35 -8.01
CA ARG A 7 -1.18 0.62 -8.42
C ARG A 7 -1.04 1.90 -7.60
N LYS A 8 -0.94 3.04 -8.29
CA LYS A 8 -0.93 4.35 -7.67
C LYS A 8 -2.32 4.74 -7.18
N SER A 9 -2.39 5.29 -5.97
CA SER A 9 -3.65 5.81 -5.42
C SER A 9 -4.16 6.97 -6.27
N SER A 10 -5.48 6.99 -6.53
CA SER A 10 -6.14 8.12 -7.20
C SER A 10 -6.09 9.41 -6.38
N TYR A 11 -5.82 9.31 -5.07
CA TYR A 11 -5.66 10.46 -4.18
C TYR A 11 -4.26 11.08 -4.27
N SER A 12 -3.31 10.40 -4.96
CA SER A 12 -1.94 10.88 -5.18
C SER A 12 -1.89 11.91 -6.31
N ASN A 13 -2.06 13.17 -5.96
CA ASN A 13 -2.02 14.31 -6.89
C ASN A 13 -0.58 14.80 -7.12
N GLN A 14 -0.40 15.78 -8.01
CA GLN A 14 0.92 16.25 -8.47
C GLN A 14 1.93 16.51 -7.33
N ASN A 15 1.48 17.00 -6.17
CA ASN A 15 2.38 17.36 -5.06
C ASN A 15 2.02 16.74 -3.70
N GLN A 16 1.04 15.83 -3.60
CA GLN A 16 0.56 15.33 -2.29
C GLN A 16 0.08 13.87 -2.33
N ASN A 17 0.01 13.24 -1.15
CA ASN A 17 -0.58 11.90 -0.91
C ASN A 17 0.05 10.75 -1.73
N CYS A 18 1.36 10.79 -1.99
CA CYS A 18 2.07 9.92 -2.94
C CYS A 18 2.23 8.46 -2.47
N VAL A 19 1.23 7.61 -2.73
CA VAL A 19 1.19 6.22 -2.28
C VAL A 19 0.87 5.27 -3.43
N GLU A 20 1.62 4.18 -3.54
CA GLU A 20 1.34 3.03 -4.39
C GLU A 20 1.15 1.77 -3.53
N VAL A 21 0.21 0.90 -3.91
CA VAL A 21 -0.07 -0.37 -3.22
C VAL A 21 0.01 -1.51 -4.23
N ALA A 22 0.50 -2.69 -3.82
CA ALA A 22 0.45 -3.92 -4.62
C ALA A 22 -0.15 -5.06 -3.80
N ASP A 23 -0.97 -5.90 -4.45
CA ASP A 23 -1.48 -7.12 -3.86
C ASP A 23 -0.44 -8.24 -4.03
N LEU A 24 -0.13 -8.94 -2.93
CA LEU A 24 0.82 -10.05 -2.87
C LEU A 24 0.10 -11.34 -2.46
N ASP A 25 0.65 -12.50 -2.81
CA ASP A 25 0.12 -13.79 -2.33
C ASP A 25 0.18 -13.89 -0.79
N SER A 26 1.12 -13.18 -0.16
CA SER A 26 1.32 -13.11 1.30
C SER A 26 0.56 -11.97 1.99
N GLY A 27 -0.01 -11.02 1.25
CA GLY A 27 -0.65 -9.83 1.81
C GLY A 27 -0.57 -8.62 0.88
N ALA A 28 0.03 -7.53 1.33
CA ALA A 28 0.12 -6.30 0.55
C ALA A 28 1.48 -5.61 0.71
N ALA A 29 1.92 -4.91 -0.34
CA ALA A 29 3.05 -4.00 -0.29
C ALA A 29 2.57 -2.55 -0.43
N VAL A 30 3.15 -1.64 0.35
CA VAL A 30 2.89 -0.20 0.27
C VAL A 30 4.21 0.53 0.07
N ARG A 31 4.25 1.50 -0.85
CA ARG A 31 5.43 2.35 -1.04
C ARG A 31 5.09 3.79 -1.37
N ASP A 32 6.10 4.64 -1.21
CA ASP A 32 6.07 6.02 -1.62
C ASP A 32 6.24 6.13 -3.15
N THR A 33 5.31 6.82 -3.82
CA THR A 33 5.38 7.04 -5.28
C THR A 33 6.63 7.83 -5.69
N GLN A 34 7.07 8.79 -4.87
CA GLN A 34 8.21 9.67 -5.16
C GLN A 34 9.54 8.97 -4.84
N ASN A 35 9.54 8.06 -3.87
CA ASN A 35 10.75 7.41 -3.37
C ASN A 35 10.78 5.90 -3.69
N ARG A 36 10.47 5.50 -4.93
CA ARG A 36 10.42 4.07 -5.34
C ARG A 36 11.72 3.31 -5.09
N ALA A 37 12.86 3.99 -5.18
CA ALA A 37 14.18 3.41 -4.95
C ALA A 37 14.44 3.08 -3.46
N ALA A 38 13.67 3.66 -2.54
CA ALA A 38 13.76 3.36 -1.11
C ALA A 38 13.09 2.01 -0.74
N GLY A 39 12.44 1.34 -1.69
CA GLY A 39 11.79 0.05 -1.49
C GLY A 39 10.31 0.18 -1.13
N HIS A 40 9.79 -0.84 -0.43
CA HIS A 40 8.38 -0.94 -0.02
C HIS A 40 8.27 -1.64 1.33
N LEU A 41 7.18 -1.37 2.04
CA LEU A 41 6.81 -2.08 3.26
C LEU A 41 5.86 -3.22 2.90
N GLU A 42 6.10 -4.42 3.41
CA GLU A 42 5.22 -5.57 3.24
C GLU A 42 4.44 -5.83 4.52
N PHE A 43 3.15 -6.12 4.35
CA PHE A 43 2.24 -6.48 5.42
C PHE A 43 1.67 -7.86 5.12
N SER A 44 1.56 -8.69 6.15
CA SER A 44 0.87 -9.96 6.05
C SER A 44 -0.62 -9.77 5.74
N THR A 45 -1.26 -10.82 5.27
CA THR A 45 -2.71 -10.81 5.02
C THR A 45 -3.51 -10.45 6.26
N ALA A 46 -3.06 -10.86 7.46
CA ALA A 46 -3.73 -10.57 8.72
C ALA A 46 -3.64 -9.08 9.07
N GLU A 47 -2.44 -8.50 8.99
CA GLU A 47 -2.21 -7.07 9.27
C GLU A 47 -2.95 -6.18 8.27
N TRP A 48 -2.92 -6.54 6.98
CA TRP A 48 -3.61 -5.77 5.95
C TRP A 48 -5.13 -5.77 6.14
N ARG A 49 -5.72 -6.92 6.50
CA ARG A 49 -7.16 -7.00 6.82
C ARG A 49 -7.50 -6.14 8.03
N ALA A 50 -6.74 -6.27 9.12
CA ALA A 50 -6.97 -5.48 10.33
C ALA A 50 -6.92 -3.96 10.06
N PHE A 51 -5.95 -3.52 9.26
CA PHE A 51 -5.86 -2.13 8.83
C PHE A 51 -7.08 -1.66 8.04
N ILE A 52 -7.53 -2.45 7.05
CA ILE A 52 -8.70 -2.08 6.24
C ILE A 52 -9.97 -2.04 7.09
N ASP A 53 -10.13 -2.96 8.03
CA ASP A 53 -11.28 -3.00 8.94
C ASP A 53 -11.27 -1.78 9.88
N SER A 54 -10.12 -1.37 10.40
CA SER A 54 -10.02 -0.17 11.25
C SER A 54 -10.29 1.12 10.48
N VAL A 55 -9.81 1.24 9.24
CA VAL A 55 -10.11 2.39 8.37
C VAL A 55 -11.62 2.48 8.10
N LYS A 56 -12.26 1.36 7.74
CA LYS A 56 -13.71 1.33 7.43
C LYS A 56 -14.57 1.60 8.66
N GLY A 57 -14.10 1.19 9.84
CA GLY A 57 -14.76 1.42 11.11
C GLY A 57 -14.50 2.80 11.73
N GLU A 58 -13.79 3.70 11.04
CA GLU A 58 -13.38 5.03 11.53
C GLU A 58 -12.65 4.99 12.89
N GLN A 59 -11.86 3.94 13.10
CA GLN A 59 -11.10 3.70 14.34
C GLN A 59 -9.62 4.13 14.23
N LEU A 60 -9.31 5.02 13.29
CA LEU A 60 -7.99 5.58 13.03
C LEU A 60 -8.00 7.11 13.12
#